data_AF-A0A7V9ITK3-F1
#
_entry.id   AF-A0A7V9ITK3-F1
#
_cell.length_a   1.000
_cell.length_b   1.000
_cell.length_c   1.000
_cell.angle_alpha   90.00
_cell.angle_beta   90.00
_cell.angle_gamma   90.00
#
_symmetry.space_group_name_H-M   'P 1'
#
loop_
_entity.id
_entity.type
_entity.pdbx_description
1 polymer ?
#
loop_
_entity_poly.entity_id
_entity_poly.type
_entity_poly.pdbx_seq_one_letter_code
_entity_poly.pdbx_strand_id
1 'polypeptide(L)' 'GAAAKVEAALTRAGVPHDVKEYPGAGHSFLNDAPNGPRVLRPLLRVANIGPHPDAAADAWRRIEAFFAAHLR' A
#
# COMPACT_ATOMS: atom_id res chain seq x y z
N GLY A 1 3.91 0.14 11.45
CA GLY A 1 5.08 0.58 10.67
C GLY A 1 5.33 2.06 10.93
N ALA A 2 5.71 2.85 9.92
CA ALA A 2 6.15 4.24 10.09
C ALA A 2 5.17 5.30 9.58
N ALA A 3 3.92 4.92 9.27
CA ALA A 3 2.93 5.81 8.66
C ALA A 3 2.72 7.13 9.42
N ALA A 4 2.55 7.09 10.74
CA ALA A 4 2.37 8.30 11.56
C ALA A 4 3.57 9.28 11.47
N LYS A 5 4.80 8.75 11.35
CA LYS A 5 6.00 9.58 11.16
C LYS A 5 6.00 10.28 9.80
N VAL A 6 5.55 9.58 8.75
CA VAL A 6 5.44 10.12 7.39
C VAL A 6 4.35 11.19 7.32
N GLU A 7 3.15 10.88 7.83
CA GLU A 7 2.01 11.81 7.88
C GLU A 7 2.39 13.11 8.62
N ALA A 8 3.02 12.99 9.79
CA ALA A 8 3.48 14.16 10.55
C ALA A 8 4.51 15.00 9.78
N ALA A 9 5.41 14.36 9.02
CA ALA A 9 6.40 15.08 8.21
C ALA A 9 5.76 15.81 7.02
N LEU A 10 4.83 15.17 6.31
CA LEU A 10 4.11 15.77 5.17
C LEU A 10 3.21 16.93 5.63
N THR A 11 2.53 16.77 6.77
CA THR A 11 1.75 17.82 7.41
C THR A 11 2.61 19.05 7.73
N ARG A 12 3.75 18.85 8.39
CA ARG A 12 4.67 19.97 8.72
C ARG A 12 5.21 20.67 7.46
N ALA A 13 5.38 19.95 6.36
CA ALA A 13 5.84 20.50 5.10
C ALA A 13 4.73 21.17 4.27
N GLY A 14 3.47 21.11 4.71
CA GLY A 14 2.34 21.65 3.95
C GLY A 14 2.06 20.92 2.63
N VAL A 15 2.51 19.67 2.51
CA VAL A 15 2.32 18.86 1.30
C VAL A 15 0.96 18.16 1.37
N PRO A 16 0.06 18.29 0.39
CA PRO A 16 -1.16 17.49 0.32
C PRO A 16 -0.83 16.00 0.29
N HIS A 17 -1.45 15.20 1.16
CA HIS A 17 -1.13 13.79 1.31
C HIS A 17 -2.33 12.98 1.81
N ASP A 18 -2.28 11.67 1.53
CA ASP A 18 -3.19 10.68 2.10
C ASP A 18 -2.38 9.43 2.51
N VAL A 19 -2.16 9.24 3.81
CA VAL A 19 -1.31 8.17 4.36
C VAL A 19 -2.16 7.14 5.08
N LYS A 20 -1.99 5.86 4.74
CA LYS A 20 -2.67 4.73 5.39
C LYS A 20 -1.73 3.56 5.54
N GLU A 21 -1.79 2.98 6.72
CA GLU A 21 -1.20 1.68 7.00
C GLU A 21 -2.32 0.64 7.11
N TYR A 22 -2.13 -0.51 6.47
CA TYR A 22 -3.05 -1.63 6.50
C TYR A 22 -2.44 -2.74 7.37
N PRO A 23 -2.94 -2.95 8.60
CA PRO A 23 -2.48 -4.05 9.44
C PRO A 23 -2.71 -5.38 8.73
N GLY A 24 -1.65 -6.13 8.45
CA GLY A 24 -1.71 -7.43 7.76
C GLY A 24 -1.29 -7.40 6.29
N ALA A 25 -1.34 -6.25 5.61
CA ALA A 25 -0.80 -6.13 4.26
C ALA A 25 0.72 -5.92 4.31
N GLY A 26 1.48 -6.74 3.58
CA GLY A 26 2.93 -6.59 3.48
C GLY A 26 3.39 -6.12 2.10
N HIS A 27 4.64 -6.43 1.72
CA HIS A 27 5.18 -5.94 0.45
C HIS A 27 4.39 -6.52 -0.74
N SER A 28 4.21 -5.70 -1.78
CA SER A 28 3.48 -6.08 -3.00
C SER A 28 2.00 -6.45 -2.80
N PHE A 29 1.34 -5.91 -1.76
CA PHE A 29 -0.07 -6.20 -1.47
C PHE A 29 -1.06 -5.74 -2.56
N LEU A 30 -0.67 -4.74 -3.36
CA LEU A 30 -1.44 -4.21 -4.49
C LEU A 30 -1.41 -5.11 -5.74
N ASN A 31 -0.55 -6.12 -5.79
CA ASN A 31 -0.46 -7.00 -6.96
C ASN A 31 -1.65 -7.94 -7.00
N ASP A 32 -2.19 -8.22 -8.18
CA ASP A 32 -3.30 -9.17 -8.36
C ASP A 32 -2.86 -10.64 -8.26
N ALA A 33 -1.56 -10.90 -8.40
CA ALA A 33 -1.00 -12.25 -8.44
C ALA A 33 0.20 -12.42 -7.47
N PRO A 34 0.46 -13.66 -7.00
CA PRO A 34 1.62 -13.94 -6.16
C PRO A 34 2.96 -13.63 -6.85
N ASN A 35 3.86 -13.00 -6.09
CA ASN A 35 5.19 -12.60 -6.57
C ASN A 35 6.15 -13.78 -6.76
N GLY A 36 7.15 -13.57 -7.62
CA GLY A 36 8.31 -14.42 -7.78
C GLY A 36 8.07 -15.78 -8.47
N PRO A 37 9.16 -16.53 -8.75
CA PRO A 37 9.09 -17.89 -9.26
C PRO A 37 8.24 -18.79 -8.37
N ARG A 38 7.50 -19.75 -8.95
CA ARG A 38 6.59 -20.64 -8.21
C ARG A 38 7.26 -21.35 -7.03
N VAL A 39 8.54 -21.72 -7.20
CA VAL A 39 9.36 -22.39 -6.19
C VAL A 39 9.65 -21.51 -4.96
N LEU A 40 9.61 -20.18 -5.09
CA LEU A 40 9.86 -19.24 -3.99
C LEU A 40 8.58 -18.74 -3.30
N ARG A 41 7.39 -18.99 -3.87
CA ARG A 41 6.12 -18.46 -3.35
C ARG A 41 5.83 -18.81 -1.88
N PRO A 42 6.12 -20.03 -1.38
CA PRO A 42 5.90 -20.34 0.04
C PRO A 42 6.72 -19.44 0.97
N LEU A 43 7.99 -19.22 0.61
CA LEU A 43 8.89 -18.34 1.36
C LEU A 43 8.38 -16.89 1.36
N LEU A 44 7.96 -16.38 0.20
CA LEU A 44 7.43 -15.02 0.07
C LEU A 44 6.15 -14.83 0.91
N ARG A 45 5.25 -15.83 0.94
CA ARG A 45 4.04 -15.79 1.77
C ARG A 45 4.36 -15.71 3.27
N VAL A 46 5.33 -16.50 3.75
CA VAL A 46 5.77 -16.44 5.16
C VAL A 46 6.38 -15.07 5.50
N ALA A 47 7.08 -14.46 4.56
CA ALA A 47 7.60 -13.09 4.69
C ALA A 47 6.51 -11.99 4.54
N ASN A 48 5.23 -12.38 4.45
CA ASN A 48 4.09 -11.50 4.18
C ASN A 48 4.22 -10.69 2.88
N ILE A 49 4.83 -11.27 1.84
CA ILE A 49 4.99 -10.67 0.52
C ILE A 49 4.01 -11.31 -0.44
N GLY A 50 3.07 -10.52 -0.97
CA GLY A 50 2.01 -11.05 -1.83
C GLY A 50 0.71 -10.24 -1.78
N PRO A 51 -0.26 -10.62 -2.62
CA PRO A 51 -1.56 -9.95 -2.72
C PRO A 51 -2.29 -9.88 -1.38
N HIS A 52 -2.95 -8.76 -1.12
CA HIS A 52 -3.93 -8.62 -0.04
C HIS A 52 -5.20 -7.94 -0.58
N PRO A 53 -6.21 -8.71 -1.05
CA PRO A 53 -7.34 -8.18 -1.82
C PRO A 53 -8.09 -7.02 -1.17
N ASP A 54 -8.39 -7.11 0.12
CA ASP A 54 -9.18 -6.08 0.81
C ASP A 54 -8.42 -4.75 0.93
N ALA A 55 -7.14 -4.82 1.30
CA ALA A 55 -6.26 -3.65 1.38
C ALA A 55 -5.99 -3.06 0.00
N ALA A 56 -5.81 -3.90 -1.03
CA ALA A 56 -5.61 -3.46 -2.40
C ALA A 56 -6.84 -2.72 -2.94
N ALA A 57 -8.04 -3.24 -2.72
CA ALA A 57 -9.29 -2.59 -3.13
C ALA A 57 -9.46 -1.22 -2.48
N ASP A 58 -9.14 -1.08 -1.20
CA ASP A 58 -9.19 0.21 -0.50
C ASP A 58 -8.11 1.18 -0.97
N ALA A 59 -6.88 0.71 -1.15
CA ALA A 59 -5.77 1.52 -1.62
C ALA A 59 -6.02 2.07 -3.02
N TRP A 60 -6.56 1.26 -3.94
CA TRP A 60 -6.91 1.72 -5.29
C TRP A 60 -7.97 2.84 -5.28
N ARG A 61 -9.05 2.68 -4.49
CA ARG A 61 -10.05 3.75 -4.34
C ARG A 61 -9.45 5.06 -3.84
N ARG A 62 -8.51 4.97 -2.89
CA ARG A 62 -7.84 6.15 -2.32
C ARG A 62 -6.89 6.82 -3.32
N ILE A 63 -6.15 6.04 -4.10
CA ILE A 63 -5.29 6.54 -5.18
C ILE A 63 -6.13 7.28 -6.24
N GLU A 64 -7.22 6.67 -6.70
CA GLU A 64 -8.13 7.27 -7.68
C GLU A 64 -8.77 8.55 -7.15
N ALA A 65 -9.25 8.55 -5.90
CA ALA A 65 -9.83 9.73 -5.26
C ALA A 65 -8.80 10.88 -5.12
N PHE A 66 -7.55 10.56 -4.76
CA PHE A 66 -6.48 11.55 -4.66
C PHE A 66 -6.15 12.15 -6.03
N PHE A 67 -6.02 11.33 -7.07
CA PHE A 67 -5.81 11.83 -8.43
C PHE A 67 -6.98 12.67 -8.94
N ALA A 68 -8.22 12.24 -8.73
CA ALA A 68 -9.40 13.02 -9.11
C ALA A 68 -9.45 14.40 -8.44
N ALA A 69 -8.92 14.54 -7.22
CA ALA A 69 -8.85 15.81 -6.51
C ALA A 69 -7.74 16.74 -7.01
N HIS A 70 -6.63 16.20 -7.52
CA HIS A 70 -5.39 16.96 -7.75
C HIS A 70 -4.91 17.02 -9.20
N LEU A 71 -5.36 16.12 -10.07
CA LEU A 71 -5.02 16.09 -11.49
C LEU A 71 -6.27 16.48 -12.29
N ARG A 72 -6.22 17.65 -12.94
CA ARG A 72 -7.23 18.12 -13.89
C ARG A 72 -6.67 18.10 -15.30
#